data_AF-A0A9W7L501-F1
#
_entry.id   AF-A0A9W7L501-F1
#
_cell.length_a   1.000
_cell.length_b   1.000
_cell.length_c   1.000
_cell.angle_alpha   90.00
_cell.angle_beta   90.00
_cell.angle_gamma   90.00
#
_symmetry.space_group_name_H-M   'P 1'
#
loop_
_entity.id
_entity.type
_entity.pdbx_description
1 polymer ?
#
loop_
_entity_poly.entity_id
_entity_poly.type
_entity_poly.pdbx_seq_one_letter_code
_entity_poly.pdbx_strand_id
1 'polypeptide(L)'
;LEVIGSNRCARWHQDWYAGRMIVTYCGPSTWMVDDKDINFEMFEAGLNEEEEMVPEVTNPIIVPEFERIKRPGANSVMLIKGNLWPGIEDTVNGMGVVHKAPDDVGKDSNGDIEKRLVLKVDLSSDPPPKLPTLEELEAEFNATQE
;
A
#
# COMPACT_ATOMS: atom_id res chain seq x y z
N LEU A 1 1.85 -8.22 -11.49
CA LEU A 1 0.90 -7.42 -12.29
C LEU A 1 -0.49 -7.83 -11.86
N GLU A 2 -1.36 -6.90 -11.53
CA GLU A 2 -2.68 -7.15 -10.96
C GLU A 2 -3.74 -6.32 -11.69
N VAL A 3 -4.94 -6.89 -11.82
CA VAL A 3 -6.15 -6.17 -12.26
C VAL A 3 -7.02 -5.92 -11.03
N ILE A 4 -7.20 -4.66 -10.66
CA ILE A 4 -7.93 -4.25 -9.45
C ILE A 4 -9.25 -3.61 -9.87
N GLY A 5 -10.36 -4.26 -9.56
CA GLY A 5 -11.72 -3.76 -9.82
C GLY A 5 -12.50 -3.35 -8.58
N SER A 6 -11.93 -3.51 -7.37
CA SER A 6 -12.56 -3.09 -6.11
C SER A 6 -11.57 -2.31 -5.24
N ASN A 7 -12.10 -1.38 -4.45
CA ASN A 7 -11.31 -0.55 -3.53
C ASN A 7 -10.87 -1.36 -2.31
N ARG A 8 -9.81 -2.17 -2.46
CA ARG A 8 -9.22 -2.98 -1.38
C ARG A 8 -8.62 -2.16 -0.22
N CYS A 9 -8.55 -0.84 -0.36
CA CYS A 9 -7.99 0.09 0.61
C CYS A 9 -8.85 1.37 0.68
N ALA A 10 -10.15 1.24 0.93
CA ALA A 10 -11.08 2.37 0.89
C ALA A 10 -10.79 3.44 1.98
N ARG A 11 -10.11 3.08 3.07
CA ARG A 11 -9.74 3.99 4.16
C ARG A 11 -8.28 4.41 4.08
N TRP A 12 -7.98 5.61 4.59
CA TRP A 12 -6.59 5.99 4.89
C TRP A 12 -5.98 5.00 5.87
N HIS A 13 -4.84 4.43 5.50
CA HIS A 13 -4.12 3.46 6.33
C HIS A 13 -2.62 3.51 6.02
N GLN A 14 -1.85 2.83 6.84
CA GLN A 14 -0.45 2.50 6.60
C GLN A 14 -0.34 0.98 6.55
N ASP A 15 0.54 0.49 5.68
CA ASP A 15 0.73 -0.93 5.50
C ASP A 15 2.01 -1.43 6.19
N TRP A 16 1.98 -2.71 6.54
CA TRP A 16 3.04 -3.41 7.27
C TRP A 16 4.05 -4.10 6.34
N TYR A 17 4.64 -3.34 5.41
CA TYR A 17 5.77 -3.76 4.56
C TYR A 17 6.99 -2.86 4.78
N ALA A 18 8.16 -3.27 4.27
CA ALA A 18 9.33 -2.38 4.31
C ALA A 18 9.14 -1.24 3.31
N GLY A 19 8.93 -1.59 2.04
CA GLY A 19 8.57 -0.64 0.99
C GLY A 19 7.67 -1.28 -0.06
N ARG A 20 7.02 -0.47 -0.87
CA ARG A 20 6.18 -0.92 -1.99
C ARG A 20 6.42 -0.03 -3.20
N MET A 21 6.74 -0.62 -4.33
CA MET A 21 6.67 0.05 -5.62
C MET A 21 5.32 -0.19 -6.27
N ILE A 22 4.69 0.87 -6.77
CA ILE A 22 3.44 0.80 -7.53
C ILE A 22 3.61 1.55 -8.84
N VAL A 23 3.19 0.93 -9.94
CA VAL A 23 2.98 1.57 -11.24
C VAL A 23 1.55 1.30 -11.68
N THR A 24 0.76 2.36 -11.84
CA THR A 24 -0.62 2.26 -12.36
C THR A 24 -0.61 2.54 -13.85
N TYR A 25 -0.80 1.52 -14.69
CA TYR A 25 -0.79 1.68 -16.15
C TYR A 25 -2.11 2.23 -16.69
N CYS A 26 -3.23 1.88 -16.05
CA CYS A 26 -4.57 2.30 -16.44
C CYS A 26 -5.45 2.52 -15.21
N GLY A 27 -6.34 3.51 -15.28
CA GLY A 27 -7.23 3.93 -14.19
C GLY A 27 -6.55 4.80 -13.12
N PRO A 28 -7.28 5.15 -12.05
CA PRO A 28 -6.78 6.06 -11.03
C PRO A 28 -5.74 5.40 -10.10
N SER A 29 -4.63 6.09 -9.86
CA SER A 29 -3.55 5.57 -8.99
C SER A 29 -3.90 5.62 -7.51
N THR A 30 -3.13 4.91 -6.68
CA THR A 30 -3.16 5.03 -5.22
C THR A 30 -2.93 6.47 -4.80
N TRP A 31 -3.73 6.95 -3.85
CA TRP A 31 -3.63 8.29 -3.27
C TRP A 31 -2.78 8.26 -2.01
N MET A 32 -2.05 9.34 -1.76
CA MET A 32 -1.18 9.50 -0.59
C MET A 32 -1.17 10.94 -0.13
N VAL A 33 -0.77 11.17 1.12
CA VAL A 33 -0.77 12.48 1.76
C VAL A 33 0.51 12.67 2.57
N ASP A 34 1.02 13.89 2.64
CA ASP A 34 2.17 14.24 3.47
C ASP A 34 1.74 14.28 4.94
N ASP A 35 2.56 13.78 5.87
CA ASP A 35 2.21 13.67 7.30
C ASP A 35 1.63 14.96 7.92
N LYS A 36 2.18 16.11 7.54
CA LYS A 36 1.73 17.43 8.02
C LYS A 36 0.28 17.77 7.67
N ASP A 37 -0.28 17.10 6.68
CA ASP A 37 -1.63 17.34 6.15
C ASP A 37 -2.61 16.27 6.69
N ILE A 38 -2.19 15.46 7.66
CA ILE A 38 -2.97 14.39 8.30
C ILE A 38 -3.36 14.80 9.71
N ASN A 39 -4.64 14.61 10.05
CA ASN A 39 -5.09 14.65 11.43
C ASN A 39 -4.82 13.30 12.10
N PHE A 40 -3.63 13.15 12.70
CA PHE A 40 -3.21 11.89 13.32
C PHE A 40 -4.06 11.48 14.54
N GLU A 41 -4.61 12.42 15.28
CA GLU A 41 -5.54 12.12 16.38
C GLU A 41 -6.77 11.37 15.87
N MET A 42 -7.35 11.84 14.76
CA MET A 42 -8.50 11.20 14.14
C MET A 42 -8.13 9.93 13.37
N PHE A 43 -6.91 9.88 12.80
CA PHE A 43 -6.39 8.66 12.19
C PHE A 43 -6.29 7.53 13.22
N GLU A 44 -5.68 7.78 14.38
CA GLU A 44 -5.51 6.82 15.47
C GLU A 44 -6.85 6.44 16.12
N ALA A 45 -7.74 7.41 16.33
CA ALA A 45 -9.08 7.13 16.83
C ALA A 45 -9.81 6.15 15.89
N GLY A 46 -9.73 6.37 14.57
CA GLY A 46 -10.35 5.51 13.58
C GLY A 46 -9.75 4.09 13.47
N LEU A 47 -8.55 3.84 14.00
CA LEU A 47 -7.93 2.51 14.07
C LEU A 47 -8.40 1.69 15.28
N ASN A 48 -8.84 2.36 16.35
CA ASN A 48 -9.11 1.74 17.66
C ASN A 48 -10.58 1.40 17.90
N GLU A 49 -11.49 1.79 17.01
CA GLU A 49 -12.91 1.53 17.21
C GLU A 49 -13.31 0.11 16.76
N GLU A 50 -13.98 -0.62 17.65
CA GLU A 50 -14.59 -1.93 17.38
C GLU A 50 -15.76 -1.84 16.39
N GLU A 51 -16.32 -0.63 16.20
CA GLU A 51 -17.36 -0.36 15.21
C GLU A 51 -16.75 -0.02 13.85
N GLU A 52 -17.29 -0.62 12.80
CA GLU A 52 -16.84 -0.47 11.42
C GLU A 52 -17.11 0.96 10.92
N MET A 53 -16.19 1.86 11.26
CA MET A 53 -16.24 3.26 10.83
C MET A 53 -16.24 3.37 9.31
N VAL A 54 -17.27 4.06 8.79
CA VAL A 54 -17.57 4.20 7.36
C VAL A 54 -16.53 5.13 6.70
N PRO A 55 -15.86 4.72 5.59
CA PRO A 55 -14.81 5.51 4.93
C PRO A 55 -15.25 6.92 4.54
N GLU A 56 -16.50 7.09 4.14
CA GLU A 56 -17.11 8.36 3.73
C GLU A 56 -17.18 9.37 4.87
N VAL A 57 -17.21 8.90 6.12
CA VAL A 57 -17.20 9.73 7.32
C VAL A 57 -15.78 9.97 7.79
N THR A 58 -14.93 8.93 7.80
CA THR A 58 -13.58 9.03 8.38
C THR A 58 -12.57 9.69 7.46
N ASN A 59 -12.59 9.43 6.15
CA ASN A 59 -11.58 9.94 5.24
C ASN A 59 -11.49 11.48 5.21
N PRO A 60 -12.62 12.23 5.16
CA PRO A 60 -12.59 13.68 5.19
C PRO A 60 -12.15 14.27 6.54
N ILE A 61 -12.20 13.50 7.62
CA ILE A 61 -11.77 13.98 8.94
C ILE A 61 -10.26 13.75 9.13
N ILE A 62 -9.74 12.63 8.60
CA ILE A 62 -8.32 12.30 8.61
C ILE A 62 -7.53 13.22 7.67
N VAL A 63 -8.06 13.47 6.45
CA VAL A 63 -7.46 14.40 5.47
C VAL A 63 -8.52 15.42 5.06
N PRO A 64 -8.65 16.54 5.80
CA PRO A 64 -9.71 17.52 5.57
C PRO A 64 -9.51 18.38 4.34
N GLU A 65 -8.26 18.65 3.96
CA GLU A 65 -7.93 19.45 2.77
C GLU A 65 -7.68 18.53 1.58
N PHE A 66 -8.71 18.26 0.77
CA PHE A 66 -8.63 17.35 -0.37
C PHE A 66 -7.53 17.72 -1.38
N GLU A 67 -7.20 19.00 -1.50
CA GLU A 67 -6.15 19.53 -2.37
C GLU A 67 -4.74 19.09 -1.96
N ARG A 68 -4.55 18.61 -0.71
CA ARG A 68 -3.27 18.09 -0.21
C ARG A 68 -2.99 16.67 -0.69
N ILE A 69 -4.02 15.96 -1.15
CA ILE A 69 -3.90 14.58 -1.61
C ILE A 69 -3.08 14.52 -2.90
N LYS A 70 -1.96 13.79 -2.84
CA LYS A 70 -1.15 13.47 -4.02
C LYS A 70 -1.83 12.35 -4.78
N ARG A 71 -2.08 12.59 -6.07
CA ARG A 71 -2.76 11.68 -6.99
C ARG A 71 -1.88 11.46 -8.23
N PRO A 72 -0.87 10.57 -8.16
CA PRO A 72 0.04 10.38 -9.27
C PRO A 72 -0.70 9.91 -10.53
N GLY A 73 -0.30 10.45 -11.68
CA GLY A 73 -0.92 10.11 -12.96
C GLY A 73 -0.59 8.68 -13.40
N ALA A 74 -1.28 8.20 -14.43
CA ALA A 74 -0.96 6.91 -15.06
C ALA A 74 0.52 6.87 -15.50
N ASN A 75 1.12 5.68 -15.41
CA ASN A 75 2.53 5.38 -15.67
C ASN A 75 3.53 6.03 -14.70
N SER A 76 3.06 6.68 -13.63
CA SER A 76 3.95 7.15 -12.56
C SER A 76 4.52 5.96 -11.79
N VAL A 77 5.82 6.01 -11.47
CA VAL A 77 6.46 5.05 -10.58
C VAL A 77 6.45 5.63 -9.18
N MET A 78 5.73 4.98 -8.28
CA MET A 78 5.63 5.39 -6.87
C MET A 78 6.42 4.42 -6.01
N LEU A 79 7.21 4.94 -5.07
CA LEU A 79 7.82 4.18 -3.98
C LEU A 79 7.19 4.63 -2.67
N ILE A 80 6.57 3.69 -1.96
CA ILE A 80 5.86 3.93 -0.72
C ILE A 80 6.65 3.29 0.42
N LYS A 81 7.03 4.10 1.40
CA LYS A 81 7.63 3.64 2.65
C LYS A 81 6.54 3.03 3.54
N GLY A 82 6.72 1.81 4.04
CA GLY A 82 5.80 1.18 4.99
C GLY A 82 6.31 1.23 6.42
N ASN A 83 5.56 0.65 7.36
CA ASN A 83 5.90 0.67 8.80
C ASN A 83 7.11 -0.20 9.17
N LEU A 84 7.59 -1.05 8.25
CA LEU A 84 8.79 -1.87 8.45
C LEU A 84 10.02 -1.32 7.73
N TRP A 85 9.99 -0.06 7.30
CA TRP A 85 11.14 0.55 6.60
C TRP A 85 12.36 0.61 7.54
N PRO A 86 13.58 0.26 7.06
CA PRO A 86 14.78 0.38 7.88
C PRO A 86 15.05 1.83 8.31
N GLY A 87 15.18 2.08 9.62
CA GLY A 87 15.33 3.43 10.17
C GLY A 87 14.02 4.22 10.19
N ILE A 88 12.87 3.54 10.23
CA ILE A 88 11.55 4.19 10.32
C ILE A 88 11.47 5.08 11.57
N GLU A 89 12.09 4.67 12.67
CA GLU A 89 12.20 5.38 13.94
C GLU A 89 12.90 6.74 13.85
N ASP A 90 13.75 6.94 12.84
CA ASP A 90 14.45 8.21 12.60
C ASP A 90 13.60 9.21 11.79
N THR A 91 12.42 8.79 11.33
CA THR A 91 11.52 9.64 10.54
C THR A 91 10.63 10.48 11.46
N VAL A 92 10.18 11.64 10.98
CA VAL A 92 9.49 12.66 11.81
C VAL A 92 8.32 12.10 12.62
N ASN A 93 7.57 11.15 12.04
CA ASN A 93 6.43 10.51 12.69
C ASN A 93 6.68 9.05 13.09
N GLY A 94 7.87 8.50 12.83
CA GLY A 94 8.15 7.09 13.12
C GLY A 94 7.30 6.10 12.30
N MET A 95 6.67 6.53 11.21
CA MET A 95 5.64 5.75 10.52
C MET A 95 5.75 5.80 8.98
N GLY A 96 5.10 4.82 8.34
CA GLY A 96 4.96 4.72 6.89
C GLY A 96 4.07 5.79 6.28
N VAL A 97 4.03 5.84 4.95
CA VAL A 97 3.17 6.78 4.22
C VAL A 97 1.71 6.38 4.37
N VAL A 98 0.87 7.33 4.78
CA VAL A 98 -0.58 7.17 4.79
C VAL A 98 -1.11 7.24 3.36
N HIS A 99 -1.86 6.22 2.98
CA HIS A 99 -2.37 6.07 1.61
C HIS A 99 -3.73 5.38 1.59
N LYS A 100 -4.41 5.46 0.44
CA LYS A 100 -5.66 4.75 0.17
C LYS A 100 -5.88 4.50 -1.32
N ALA A 101 -6.82 3.63 -1.63
CA ALA A 101 -7.38 3.52 -2.98
C ALA A 101 -8.22 4.77 -3.29
N PRO A 102 -8.25 5.23 -4.55
CA PRO A 102 -9.08 6.35 -4.99
C PRO A 102 -10.56 6.10 -4.65
N ASP A 103 -11.26 7.14 -4.18
CA ASP A 103 -12.70 7.02 -3.85
C ASP A 103 -13.53 6.66 -5.09
N ASP A 104 -13.19 7.26 -6.22
CA ASP A 104 -13.86 7.04 -7.49
C ASP A 104 -12.96 6.22 -8.41
N VAL A 105 -13.34 4.96 -8.64
CA VAL A 105 -12.79 4.15 -9.73
C VAL A 105 -13.53 4.38 -11.04
N GLY A 106 -14.45 5.35 -11.10
CA GLY A 106 -15.23 5.64 -12.29
C GLY A 106 -16.18 4.50 -12.66
N LYS A 107 -17.06 4.78 -13.60
CA LYS A 107 -17.76 3.76 -14.37
C LYS A 107 -17.38 3.92 -15.83
N ASP A 108 -17.11 2.82 -16.51
CA ASP A 108 -16.90 2.83 -17.94
C ASP A 108 -18.19 3.18 -18.70
N SER A 109 -18.12 3.22 -20.03
CA SER A 109 -19.28 3.52 -20.88
C SER A 109 -20.45 2.53 -20.73
N ASN A 110 -20.22 1.37 -20.12
CA ASN A 110 -21.22 0.32 -19.89
C ASN A 110 -21.79 0.37 -18.46
N GLY A 111 -21.27 1.26 -17.61
CA GLY A 111 -21.66 1.36 -16.20
C GLY A 111 -20.90 0.42 -15.27
N ASP A 112 -19.89 -0.30 -15.77
CA ASP A 112 -19.03 -1.17 -14.97
C ASP A 112 -17.95 -0.37 -14.27
N ILE A 113 -17.51 -0.82 -13.08
CA ILE A 113 -16.41 -0.18 -12.36
C ILE A 113 -15.14 -0.20 -13.23
N GLU A 114 -14.48 0.94 -13.43
CA GLU A 114 -13.22 0.92 -14.19
C GLU A 114 -12.17 0.12 -13.44
N LYS A 115 -11.57 -0.84 -14.15
CA LYS A 115 -10.51 -1.68 -13.61
C LYS A 115 -9.18 -0.99 -13.76
N ARG A 116 -8.32 -1.18 -12.77
CA ARG A 116 -6.96 -0.67 -12.77
C ARG A 116 -5.97 -1.77 -13.10
N LEU A 117 -5.05 -1.50 -14.01
CA LEU A 117 -3.92 -2.39 -14.29
C LEU A 117 -2.69 -1.88 -13.54
N VAL A 118 -2.22 -2.64 -12.57
CA VAL A 118 -1.18 -2.20 -11.62
C VAL A 118 -0.03 -3.18 -11.57
N LEU A 119 1.21 -2.69 -11.72
CA LEU A 119 2.39 -3.42 -11.26
C LEU A 119 2.66 -3.03 -9.81
N LYS A 120 2.52 -4.01 -8.92
CA LYS A 120 2.84 -3.89 -7.50
C LYS A 120 4.05 -4.79 -7.21
N VAL A 121 5.04 -4.24 -6.53
CA VAL A 121 6.21 -4.98 -6.04
C VAL A 121 6.41 -4.60 -4.57
N ASP A 122 6.27 -5.58 -3.69
CA ASP A 122 6.45 -5.39 -2.25
C ASP A 122 7.88 -5.78 -1.87
N LEU A 123 8.53 -4.93 -1.08
CA LEU A 123 9.77 -5.23 -0.40
C LEU A 123 9.39 -5.78 0.97
N SER A 124 9.60 -7.08 1.18
CA SER A 124 9.45 -7.69 2.50
C SER A 124 10.59 -7.24 3.42
N SER A 125 10.28 -7.14 4.71
CA SER A 125 11.29 -7.04 5.77
C SER A 125 11.98 -8.37 6.04
N ASP A 126 11.39 -9.49 5.57
CA ASP A 126 12.01 -10.79 5.72
C ASP A 126 13.34 -10.80 4.97
N PRO A 127 14.44 -11.24 5.60
CA PRO A 127 15.65 -11.52 4.85
C PRO A 127 15.28 -12.47 3.71
N PRO A 128 15.90 -12.32 2.52
CA PRO A 128 15.68 -13.30 1.46
C PRO A 128 15.87 -14.70 2.04
N PRO A 129 15.04 -15.68 1.65
CA PRO A 129 15.19 -17.04 2.15
C PRO A 129 16.65 -17.44 2.02
N LYS A 130 17.23 -17.93 3.12
CA LYS A 130 18.62 -18.35 3.14
C LYS A 130 18.80 -19.36 2.01
N LEU A 131 19.57 -19.00 1.00
CA LEU A 131 19.87 -19.94 -0.08
C LEU A 131 20.52 -21.16 0.56
N PRO A 132 20.10 -22.38 0.22
CA PRO A 132 20.75 -23.57 0.73
C PRO A 132 22.23 -23.53 0.37
N THR A 133 23.07 -23.98 1.29
CA THR A 133 24.50 -24.11 1.01
C THR A 133 24.71 -25.16 -0.07
N LEU A 134 25.90 -25.16 -0.71
CA LEU A 134 26.27 -26.22 -1.65
C LEU A 134 26.18 -27.61 -1.00
N GLU A 135 26.56 -27.73 0.27
CA GLU A 135 26.47 -28.98 1.04
C GLU A 135 25.02 -29.43 1.25
N GLU A 136 24.10 -28.51 1.53
CA GLU A 136 22.67 -28.80 1.67
C GLU A 136 22.06 -29.26 0.33
N LEU A 137 22.43 -28.61 -0.79
CA LEU A 137 22.00 -28.99 -2.13
C LEU A 137 22.54 -30.37 -2.56
N GLU A 138 23.80 -30.68 -2.23
CA GLU A 138 24.41 -31.97 -2.51
C GLU A 138 23.78 -33.10 -1.69
N ALA A 139 23.43 -32.83 -0.42
CA ALA A 139 22.73 -33.80 0.43
C ALA A 139 21.32 -34.12 -0.10
N GLU A 140 20.57 -33.11 -0.54
CA GLU A 140 19.22 -33.27 -1.10
C GLU A 140 19.24 -34.02 -2.45
N PHE A 141 20.24 -33.74 -3.29
CA PHE A 141 20.45 -34.45 -4.54
C PHE A 141 20.77 -35.94 -4.32
N ASN A 142 21.62 -36.27 -3.35
CA ASN A 142 21.96 -37.67 -3.06
C ASN A 142 20.78 -38.44 -2.43
N ALA A 143 19.99 -37.78 -1.57
CA ALA A 143 18.81 -38.39 -0.93
C ALA A 143 17.68 -38.72 -1.91
N THR A 144 17.67 -38.13 -3.12
CA THR A 144 16.67 -38.40 -4.15
C THR A 144 17.10 -39.45 -5.18
N GLN A 145 18.32 -40.00 -5.05
CA GLN A 145 18.87 -41.06 -5.91
C GLN A 145 18.78 -42.46 -5.29
N GLU A 146 18.30 -42.59 -4.05
CA GLU A 146 18.00 -43.86 -3.35
C GLU A 146 16.51 -44.21 -3.42
#